data_AF-A0A534J6A5-F1
#
_entry.id   AF-A0A534J6A5-F1
#
_cell.length_a   1.000
_cell.length_b   1.000
_cell.length_c   1.000
_cell.angle_alpha   90.00
_cell.angle_beta   90.00
_cell.angle_gamma   90.00
#
_symmetry.space_group_name_H-M   'P 1'
#
loop_
_entity.id
_entity.type
_entity.pdbx_description
1 polymer ?
#
loop_
_entity_poly.entity_id
_entity_poly.type
_entity_poly.pdbx_seq_one_letter_code
_entity_poly.pdbx_strand_id
1 'polypeptide(L)'
;MGRSERSGERRPSSPRCVGDRDPRRQHPLADPPVAARSPDRVPALREAWQRQGLSRSARSPRAVPLPLSGIRVIDLTRLLPGPFATQLLSNLGADVIKVEDPEVGDYLRLVPPALDDTSYAFAMVNRNKRSVAVNLK
;
A
#
# COMPACT_ATOMS: atom_id res chain seq x y z
N MET A 1 -4.94 -30.83 -62.09
CA MET A 1 -4.59 -31.76 -61.00
C MET A 1 -4.24 -30.91 -59.77
N GLY A 2 -5.09 -30.70 -58.75
CA GLY A 2 -5.60 -31.67 -57.77
C GLY A 2 -4.48 -31.98 -56.76
N ARG A 3 -4.49 -31.61 -55.47
CA ARG A 3 -5.52 -31.64 -54.40
C ARG A 3 -5.16 -30.54 -53.36
N SER A 4 -6.05 -29.64 -52.92
CA SER A 4 -6.93 -29.74 -51.73
C SER A 4 -6.42 -30.59 -50.57
N GLU A 5 -6.18 -29.98 -49.40
CA GLU A 5 -6.78 -30.43 -48.14
C GLU A 5 -6.67 -29.36 -47.04
N ARG A 6 -7.81 -29.12 -46.40
CA ARG A 6 -8.03 -28.21 -45.27
C ARG A 6 -7.77 -28.97 -43.95
N SER A 7 -7.72 -28.17 -42.89
CA SER A 7 -8.22 -28.47 -41.54
C SER A 7 -7.39 -29.41 -40.66
N GLY A 8 -7.04 -28.93 -39.46
CA GLY A 8 -6.56 -29.81 -38.41
C GLY A 8 -5.83 -29.16 -37.24
N GLU A 9 -6.29 -28.01 -36.77
CA GLU A 9 -5.82 -27.42 -35.51
C GLU A 9 -6.26 -28.34 -34.35
N ARG A 10 -5.33 -29.14 -33.82
CA ARG A 10 -5.55 -29.97 -32.63
C ARG A 10 -4.77 -29.38 -31.46
N ARG A 11 -5.49 -28.66 -30.60
CA ARG A 11 -5.01 -28.27 -29.27
C ARG A 11 -4.73 -29.53 -28.44
N PRO A 12 -3.67 -29.57 -27.62
CA PRO A 12 -3.48 -30.68 -26.70
C PRO A 12 -4.55 -30.64 -25.61
N SER A 13 -5.36 -31.69 -25.54
CA SER A 13 -6.28 -31.96 -24.45
C SER A 13 -5.48 -32.38 -23.22
N SER A 14 -5.48 -31.57 -22.16
CA SER A 14 -4.97 -31.97 -20.84
C SER A 14 -6.07 -32.70 -20.05
N PRO A 15 -5.90 -33.99 -19.68
CA PRO A 15 -6.74 -34.62 -18.69
C PRO A 15 -6.10 -34.49 -17.32
N ARG A 16 -6.70 -33.60 -16.51
CA ARG A 16 -6.92 -33.70 -15.06
C ARG A 16 -5.83 -34.41 -14.24
N CYS A 17 -5.06 -33.63 -13.47
CA CYS A 17 -4.34 -34.15 -12.31
C CYS A 17 -5.36 -34.73 -11.31
N VAL A 18 -5.33 -36.06 -11.19
CA VAL A 18 -6.00 -36.83 -10.13
C VAL A 18 -5.29 -36.53 -8.81
N GLY A 19 -6.09 -36.42 -7.75
CA GLY A 19 -5.73 -35.80 -6.48
C GLY A 19 -4.46 -36.35 -5.81
N ASP A 20 -3.57 -35.43 -5.48
CA ASP A 20 -2.74 -35.49 -4.28
C ASP A 20 -3.48 -34.71 -3.19
N ARG A 21 -4.22 -35.43 -2.34
CA ARG A 21 -4.83 -34.86 -1.14
C ARG A 21 -3.75 -34.86 -0.06
N ASP A 22 -3.17 -33.69 0.21
CA ASP A 22 -2.38 -33.46 1.41
C ASP A 22 -3.24 -33.74 2.66
N PRO A 23 -2.93 -34.76 3.49
CA PRO A 23 -3.71 -35.10 4.66
C PRO A 23 -3.60 -34.07 5.80
N ARG A 24 -2.84 -32.96 5.62
CA ARG A 24 -2.71 -31.89 6.62
C ARG A 24 -3.63 -30.69 6.39
N ARG A 25 -4.47 -30.70 5.34
CA ARG A 25 -5.42 -29.61 5.04
C ARG A 25 -6.84 -29.88 5.55
N GLN A 26 -6.98 -30.39 6.77
CA GLN A 26 -8.26 -30.44 7.47
C GLN A 26 -8.09 -30.01 8.92
N HIS A 27 -7.93 -28.71 9.12
CA HIS A 27 -8.30 -28.09 10.39
C HIS A 27 -9.26 -26.95 10.04
N PRO A 28 -10.56 -27.07 10.35
CA PRO A 28 -11.46 -25.93 10.24
C PRO A 28 -10.98 -24.88 11.24
N LEU A 29 -10.60 -23.70 10.74
CA LEU A 29 -10.66 -22.49 11.56
C LEU A 29 -12.14 -22.20 11.74
N ALA A 30 -12.77 -22.87 12.70
CA ALA A 30 -14.07 -22.45 13.18
C ALA A 30 -13.88 -21.11 13.88
N ASP A 31 -14.58 -20.07 13.41
CA ASP A 31 -14.72 -18.84 14.17
C ASP A 31 -15.31 -19.17 15.55
N PRO A 32 -14.78 -18.61 16.65
CA PRO A 32 -15.39 -18.81 17.96
C PRO A 32 -16.83 -18.26 17.94
N PRO A 33 -17.79 -18.93 18.61
CA PRO A 33 -19.18 -18.52 18.57
C PRO A 33 -19.35 -17.08 19.08
N VAL A 34 -20.16 -16.30 18.36
CA VAL A 34 -20.40 -14.87 18.57
C VAL A 34 -21.14 -14.54 19.89
N ALA A 35 -21.23 -15.49 20.82
CA ALA A 35 -21.97 -15.39 22.08
C ALA A 35 -21.10 -15.04 23.32
N ALA A 36 -19.79 -14.85 23.17
CA ALA A 36 -18.89 -14.53 24.31
C ALA A 36 -18.53 -13.04 24.44
N ARG A 37 -19.25 -12.13 23.77
CA ARG A 37 -19.04 -10.67 23.87
C ARG A 37 -20.12 -10.03 24.75
N SER A 38 -20.08 -10.28 26.05
CA SER A 38 -20.79 -9.41 27.00
C SER A 38 -20.11 -8.03 27.00
N PRO A 39 -20.86 -6.93 26.78
CA PRO A 39 -20.32 -5.57 26.73
C PRO A 39 -19.78 -5.06 28.10
N ASP A 40 -20.01 -5.81 29.18
CA ASP A 40 -19.76 -5.37 30.56
C ASP A 40 -18.33 -5.63 31.09
N ARG A 41 -17.39 -6.11 30.27
CA ARG A 41 -15.99 -6.32 30.69
C ARG A 41 -15.03 -5.15 30.43
N VAL A 42 -15.47 -4.11 29.74
CA VAL A 42 -14.64 -2.94 29.40
C VAL A 42 -14.31 -2.02 30.60
N PRO A 43 -15.12 -1.89 31.67
CA PRO A 43 -14.79 -0.99 32.78
C PRO A 43 -13.55 -1.42 33.58
N ALA A 44 -13.37 -2.73 33.79
CA ALA A 44 -12.31 -3.27 34.65
C ALA A 44 -10.88 -3.08 34.08
N LEU A 45 -10.75 -3.06 32.75
CA LEU A 45 -9.46 -2.79 32.10
C LEU A 45 -9.03 -1.33 32.24
N ARG A 46 -9.95 -0.35 32.26
CA ARG A 46 -9.58 1.05 32.48
C ARG A 46 -9.11 1.30 33.92
N GLU A 47 -9.77 0.68 34.90
CA GLU A 47 -9.41 0.83 36.31
C GLU A 47 -8.08 0.15 36.67
N ALA A 48 -7.77 -0.99 36.05
CA ALA A 48 -6.52 -1.71 36.29
C ALA A 48 -5.28 -0.89 35.88
N TRP A 49 -5.39 -0.04 34.86
CA TRP A 49 -4.31 0.84 34.41
C TRP A 49 -4.15 2.07 35.30
N GLN A 50 -5.24 2.53 35.92
CA GLN A 50 -5.22 3.68 36.83
C GLN A 50 -4.67 3.34 38.21
N ARG A 51 -4.82 2.08 38.69
CA ARG A 51 -4.32 1.65 40.01
C ARG A 51 -2.82 1.36 40.04
N GLN A 52 -2.20 1.08 38.89
CA GLN A 52 -0.74 0.94 38.80
C GLN A 52 -0.10 2.33 38.76
N GLY A 53 0.09 2.92 39.94
CA GLY A 53 0.60 4.28 40.20
C GLY A 53 1.97 4.63 39.59
N LEU A 54 2.09 4.60 38.27
CA LEU A 54 3.15 5.23 37.52
C LEU A 54 2.77 6.70 37.33
N SER A 55 2.85 7.47 38.42
CA SER A 55 3.05 8.92 38.32
C SER A 55 4.47 9.17 37.76
N ARG A 56 4.70 8.77 36.51
CA ARG A 56 5.76 9.37 35.71
C ARG A 56 5.33 10.80 35.51
N SER A 57 6.05 11.74 36.14
CA SER A 57 6.05 13.14 35.72
C SER A 57 6.25 13.15 34.21
N ALA A 58 5.15 13.29 33.47
CA ALA A 58 5.14 13.26 32.02
C ALA A 58 5.75 14.56 31.53
N ARG A 59 7.08 14.65 31.54
CA ARG A 59 7.76 15.49 30.56
C ARG A 59 7.29 14.94 29.22
N SER A 60 6.44 15.71 28.54
CA SER A 60 6.10 15.47 27.15
C SER A 60 7.42 15.19 26.43
N PRO A 61 7.58 14.06 25.72
CA PRO A 61 8.77 13.85 24.92
C PRO A 61 8.90 15.09 24.03
N ARG A 62 10.01 15.83 24.17
CA ARG A 62 10.30 16.92 23.23
C ARG A 62 10.32 16.25 21.86
N ALA A 63 9.40 16.66 21.00
CA ALA A 63 9.35 16.13 19.64
C ALA A 63 10.73 16.38 19.02
N VAL A 64 11.50 15.31 18.81
CA VAL A 64 12.77 15.40 18.11
C VAL A 64 12.39 15.62 16.64
N PRO A 65 12.84 16.72 16.00
CA PRO A 65 12.58 16.93 14.58
C PRO A 65 13.09 15.73 13.77
N LEU A 66 12.36 15.34 12.73
CA LEU A 66 12.82 14.32 11.80
C LEU A 66 14.13 14.77 11.11
N PRO A 67 15.00 13.85 10.65
CA PRO A 67 16.36 14.17 10.18
C PRO A 67 16.46 15.22 9.07
N LEU A 68 15.44 15.37 8.22
CA LEU A 68 15.37 16.34 7.13
C LEU A 68 14.32 17.44 7.35
N SER A 69 13.89 17.64 8.61
CA SER A 69 12.95 18.71 8.95
C SER A 69 13.49 20.08 8.52
N GLY A 70 12.66 20.85 7.84
CA GLY A 70 13.03 22.18 7.34
C GLY A 70 13.69 22.19 5.96
N ILE A 71 14.00 21.03 5.38
CA ILE A 71 14.49 20.92 4.00
C ILE A 71 13.30 20.89 3.04
N ARG A 72 13.37 21.70 1.96
CA ARG A 72 12.41 21.68 0.86
C ARG A 72 13.04 21.10 -0.40
N VAL A 73 12.32 20.20 -1.06
CA VAL A 73 12.77 19.50 -2.28
C VAL A 73 11.76 19.71 -3.39
N ILE A 74 12.24 20.12 -4.57
CA ILE A 74 11.44 20.14 -5.80
C ILE A 74 11.68 18.82 -6.54
N ASP A 75 10.64 18.00 -6.65
CA ASP A 75 10.67 16.70 -7.32
C ASP A 75 10.18 16.83 -8.77
N LEU A 76 11.13 16.83 -9.71
CA LEU A 76 10.90 16.84 -11.16
C LEU A 76 10.98 15.44 -11.78
N THR A 77 11.00 14.40 -10.94
CA THR A 77 11.18 13.02 -11.39
C THR A 77 9.85 12.40 -11.82
N ARG A 78 9.95 11.35 -12.63
CA ARG A 78 8.81 10.59 -13.17
C ARG A 78 9.03 9.09 -12.96
N LEU A 79 7.94 8.32 -13.04
CA LEU A 79 7.96 6.86 -12.89
C LEU A 79 8.49 6.42 -11.53
N LEU A 80 9.32 5.38 -11.45
CA LEU A 80 9.61 4.70 -10.18
C LEU A 80 10.87 5.21 -9.44
N PRO A 81 12.08 5.22 -10.04
CA PRO A 81 13.31 5.33 -9.26
C PRO A 81 13.49 6.70 -8.59
N GLY A 82 13.15 7.77 -9.30
CA GLY A 82 13.22 9.13 -8.78
C GLY A 82 12.17 9.39 -7.69
N PRO A 83 10.88 9.10 -7.96
CA PRO A 83 9.85 9.28 -6.94
C PRO A 83 10.07 8.43 -5.70
N PHE A 84 10.65 7.23 -5.84
CA PHE A 84 11.05 6.42 -4.69
C PHE A 84 12.16 7.08 -3.86
N ALA A 85 13.18 7.66 -4.50
CA ALA A 85 14.24 8.36 -3.78
C ALA A 85 13.69 9.57 -3.02
N THR A 86 12.89 10.42 -3.66
CA THR A 86 12.29 11.61 -3.01
C THR A 86 11.22 11.24 -1.98
N GLN A 87 10.58 10.07 -2.11
CA GLN A 87 9.72 9.51 -1.07
C GLN A 87 10.47 9.23 0.23
N LEU A 88 11.69 8.70 0.14
CA LEU A 88 12.53 8.47 1.33
C LEU A 88 12.88 9.81 2.00
N LEU A 89 13.19 10.84 1.22
CA LEU A 89 13.46 12.19 1.76
C LEU A 89 12.23 12.75 2.50
N SER A 90 11.04 12.59 1.91
CA SER A 90 9.78 13.01 2.53
C SER A 90 9.51 12.25 3.85
N ASN A 91 9.76 10.94 3.88
CA ASN A 91 9.60 10.13 5.10
C ASN A 91 10.56 10.54 6.22
N LEU A 92 11.71 11.13 5.87
CA LEU A 92 12.68 11.68 6.81
C LEU A 92 12.38 13.14 7.20
N GLY A 93 11.23 13.70 6.77
CA GLY A 93 10.74 15.01 7.19
C GLY A 93 10.95 16.16 6.21
N ALA A 94 11.43 15.89 4.99
CA ALA A 94 11.53 16.93 3.97
C ALA A 94 10.15 17.33 3.42
N ASP A 95 9.97 18.62 3.14
CA ASP A 95 8.82 19.17 2.41
C ASP A 95 9.05 18.97 0.90
N VAL A 96 8.50 17.89 0.36
CA VAL A 96 8.68 17.52 -1.05
C VAL A 96 7.50 17.98 -1.88
N ILE A 97 7.78 18.77 -2.92
CA ILE A 97 6.81 19.28 -3.88
C ILE A 97 7.09 18.62 -5.23
N LYS A 98 6.20 17.73 -5.66
CA LYS A 98 6.20 17.12 -6.99
C LYS A 98 5.64 18.12 -8.00
N VAL A 99 6.44 18.43 -9.03
CA VAL A 99 5.99 19.23 -10.15
C VAL A 99 5.68 18.29 -11.30
N GLU A 100 4.48 18.44 -11.84
CA GLU A 100 3.95 17.57 -12.88
C GLU A 100 3.57 18.37 -14.12
N ASP A 101 3.58 17.68 -15.25
CA ASP A 101 3.05 18.21 -16.51
C ASP A 101 1.54 18.44 -16.37
N PRO A 102 1.01 19.60 -16.79
CA PRO A 102 -0.41 19.94 -16.60
C PRO A 102 -1.36 19.14 -17.48
N GLU A 103 -0.89 18.56 -18.58
CA GLU A 103 -1.73 17.77 -19.48
C GLU A 103 -1.70 16.29 -19.10
N VAL A 104 -0.51 15.72 -18.92
CA VAL A 104 -0.34 14.27 -18.76
C VAL A 104 -0.01 13.86 -17.32
N GLY A 105 0.57 14.75 -16.53
CA GLY A 105 1.10 14.43 -15.21
C GLY A 105 2.24 13.41 -15.25
N ASP A 106 2.48 12.73 -14.13
CA ASP A 106 3.33 11.53 -14.12
C ASP A 106 2.60 10.33 -14.74
N TYR A 107 3.23 9.65 -15.71
CA TYR A 107 2.68 8.46 -16.35
C TYR A 107 2.32 7.35 -15.36
N LEU A 108 2.98 7.31 -14.20
CA LEU A 108 2.67 6.34 -13.15
C LEU A 108 1.23 6.49 -12.62
N ARG A 109 0.59 7.65 -12.78
CA ARG A 109 -0.83 7.87 -12.43
C ARG A 109 -1.79 7.02 -13.26
N LEU A 110 -1.38 6.61 -14.47
CA LEU A 110 -2.20 5.84 -15.40
C LEU A 110 -2.00 4.33 -15.25
N VAL A 111 -1.12 3.89 -14.36
CA VAL A 111 -0.77 2.47 -14.21
C VAL A 111 -1.81 1.76 -13.34
N PRO A 112 -2.53 0.74 -13.84
CA PRO A 112 -3.44 -0.07 -13.02
C PRO A 112 -2.66 -0.98 -12.06
N PRO A 113 -3.27 -1.42 -10.94
CA PRO A 113 -4.64 -1.11 -10.51
C PRO A 113 -4.79 0.32 -9.98
N ALA A 114 -6.02 0.84 -10.02
CA ALA A 114 -6.38 2.17 -9.53
C ALA A 114 -7.68 2.12 -8.71
N LEU A 115 -7.81 3.03 -7.75
CA LEU A 115 -9.02 3.32 -7.00
C LEU A 115 -9.39 4.77 -7.22
N ASP A 116 -10.61 5.06 -7.66
CA ASP A 116 -11.13 6.41 -7.88
C ASP A 116 -10.11 7.32 -8.60
N ASP A 117 -9.66 6.86 -9.78
CA ASP A 117 -8.67 7.52 -10.65
C ASP A 117 -7.26 7.70 -10.06
N THR A 118 -6.97 7.07 -8.92
CA THR A 118 -5.65 7.06 -8.28
C THR A 118 -4.96 5.72 -8.45
N SER A 119 -3.89 5.68 -9.24
CA SER A 119 -3.01 4.50 -9.33
C SER A 119 -2.37 4.17 -7.97
N TYR A 120 -2.39 2.89 -7.60
CA TYR A 120 -1.67 2.40 -6.43
C TYR A 120 -0.16 2.57 -6.55
N ALA A 121 0.39 2.36 -7.75
CA ALA A 121 1.81 2.55 -8.00
C ALA A 121 2.22 4.00 -7.76
N PHE A 122 1.41 4.95 -8.24
CA PHE A 122 1.62 6.36 -8.00
C PHE A 122 1.52 6.72 -6.51
N ALA A 123 0.46 6.26 -5.83
CA ALA A 123 0.25 6.56 -4.42
C ALA A 123 1.37 6.01 -3.53
N MET A 124 1.93 4.84 -3.86
CA MET A 124 3.00 4.21 -3.09
C MET A 124 4.27 5.07 -3.03
N VAL A 125 4.66 5.68 -4.15
CA VAL A 125 5.94 6.43 -4.28
C VAL A 125 5.77 7.94 -4.20
N ASN A 126 4.55 8.45 -4.03
CA ASN A 126 4.28 9.87 -3.88
C ASN A 126 3.46 10.22 -2.63
N ARG A 127 3.28 9.28 -1.69
CA ARG A 127 2.72 9.58 -0.36
C ARG A 127 3.58 10.63 0.37
N ASN A 128 2.99 11.40 1.27
CA ASN A 128 3.67 12.48 2.01
C ASN A 128 4.23 13.64 1.15
N LYS A 129 4.05 13.62 -0.17
CA LYS A 129 4.41 14.73 -1.08
C LYS A 129 3.20 15.60 -1.37
N ARG A 130 3.45 16.88 -1.67
CA ARG A 130 2.46 17.77 -2.29
C ARG A 130 2.69 17.76 -3.80
N SER A 131 1.63 17.89 -4.60
CA SER A 131 1.72 17.90 -6.05
C SER A 131 1.18 19.21 -6.62
N VAL A 132 1.84 19.73 -7.65
CA VAL A 132 1.40 20.88 -8.45
C VAL A 132 1.66 20.60 -9.92
N ALA A 133 0.70 20.95 -10.77
CA ALA A 133 0.85 20.94 -12.22
C ALA A 133 1.34 22.32 -12.69
N VAL A 134 2.44 22.36 -13.46
CA VAL A 134 3.03 23.63 -13.95
C VAL A 134 3.51 23.47 -15.38
N ASN A 135 3.13 24.40 -16.26
CA ASN A 135 3.77 24.55 -17.56
C ASN A 135 5.06 25.40 -17.41
N LEU A 136 6.21 24.87 -17.85
CA LEU A 136 7.52 25.52 -17.79
C LEU A 136 7.99 26.10 -19.13
N LYS A 137 7.20 25.97 -20.20
CA LYS A 137 7.42 26.61 -21.51
C LYS A 137 6.64 27.91 -21.58
#